data_AF-A0A3A4NHJ4-F1
#
_entry.id   AF-A0A3A4NHJ4-F1
#
_cell.length_a   1.000
_cell.length_b   1.000
_cell.length_c   1.000
_cell.angle_alpha   90.00
_cell.angle_beta   90.00
_cell.angle_gamma   90.00
#
_symmetry.space_group_name_H-M   'P 1'
#
loop_
_entity.id
_entity.type
_entity.pdbx_description
1 polymer ?
#
loop_
_entity_poly.entity_id
_entity_poly.type
_entity_poly.pdbx_seq_one_letter_code
_entity_poly.pdbx_strand_id
1 'polypeptide(L)'
;MTDAKVEPAYCNDSDALLPAIKETKERGCAPAELVADTAYGSDENVQQAAQEGIDVISPTLGKPKSKEEKLILDDFPVDRETGRVTGCPGGEAPCEIREGEKGKLTITFDATICAGCDHREYCCVGLDADHRWEYTPKQLRLAQRRVAEESDEFCEKYRQRSGIEAVNAKLKRVMKLGRLRVRGRARVRYTVNLKVLGWNILQAVRA
;
A
#
# COMPACT_ATOMS: atom_id res chain seq x y z
N MET A 1 22.80 0.04 3.10
CA MET A 1 21.83 -1.02 2.73
C MET A 1 21.90 -2.08 3.79
N THR A 2 20.81 -2.31 4.52
CA THR A 2 20.77 -3.16 5.73
C THR A 2 20.35 -4.60 5.44
N ASP A 3 19.61 -4.82 4.35
CA ASP A 3 19.19 -6.14 3.88
C ASP A 3 19.46 -6.29 2.37
N ALA A 4 19.78 -7.51 1.93
CA ALA A 4 19.91 -7.84 0.51
C ALA A 4 19.71 -9.35 0.28
N LYS A 5 18.68 -9.69 -0.51
CA LYS A 5 18.33 -11.07 -0.82
C LYS A 5 18.37 -11.34 -2.31
N VAL A 6 18.82 -12.55 -2.68
CA VAL A 6 18.83 -13.03 -4.08
C VAL A 6 17.75 -14.08 -4.24
N GLU A 7 16.78 -13.78 -5.10
CA GLU A 7 15.66 -14.68 -5.38
C GLU A 7 15.61 -15.12 -6.84
N PRO A 8 15.04 -16.31 -7.14
CA PRO A 8 14.71 -16.71 -8.49
C PRO A 8 13.66 -15.78 -9.13
N ALA A 9 13.67 -15.67 -10.46
CA ALA A 9 12.75 -14.79 -11.19
C ALA A 9 11.26 -15.18 -11.13
N TYR A 10 10.92 -16.38 -10.62
CA TYR A 10 9.54 -16.83 -10.46
C TYR A 10 8.95 -16.47 -9.08
N CYS A 11 9.77 -15.99 -8.15
CA CYS A 11 9.30 -15.49 -6.86
C CYS A 11 8.65 -14.12 -7.08
N ASN A 12 7.50 -13.90 -6.45
CA ASN A 12 6.84 -12.61 -6.52
C ASN A 12 7.53 -11.65 -5.54
N ASP A 13 8.02 -10.53 -6.06
CA ASP A 13 8.68 -9.51 -5.27
C ASP A 13 7.79 -9.01 -4.13
N SER A 14 6.45 -8.97 -4.30
CA SER A 14 5.51 -8.51 -3.26
C SER A 14 5.63 -9.27 -1.93
N ASP A 15 6.08 -10.53 -1.99
CA ASP A 15 6.15 -11.42 -0.83
C ASP A 15 7.46 -11.24 -0.04
N ALA A 16 8.40 -10.46 -0.57
CA ALA A 16 9.72 -10.25 0.04
C ALA A 16 9.72 -9.22 1.18
N LEU A 17 8.68 -8.38 1.29
CA LEU A 17 8.61 -7.29 2.28
C LEU A 17 8.69 -7.81 3.72
N LEU A 18 7.80 -8.74 4.08
CA LEU A 18 7.64 -9.23 5.45
C LEU A 18 8.86 -10.03 5.92
N PRO A 19 9.46 -10.92 5.09
CA PRO A 19 10.75 -11.51 5.42
C PRO A 19 11.84 -10.47 5.71
N ALA A 20 11.94 -9.40 4.92
CA ALA A 20 12.95 -8.36 5.13
C ALA A 20 12.70 -7.57 6.43
N ILE A 21 11.45 -7.29 6.76
CA ILE A 21 11.06 -6.68 8.04
C ILE A 21 11.50 -7.56 9.22
N LYS A 22 11.20 -8.87 9.17
CA LYS A 22 11.59 -9.80 10.24
C LYS A 22 13.12 -9.87 10.41
N GLU A 23 13.86 -9.99 9.32
CA GLU A 23 15.32 -10.08 9.37
C GLU A 23 15.97 -8.78 9.88
N THR A 24 15.44 -7.61 9.51
CA THR A 24 15.92 -6.32 10.04
C THR A 24 15.58 -6.14 11.51
N LYS A 25 14.42 -6.62 11.97
CA LYS A 25 14.06 -6.64 13.40
C LYS A 25 14.96 -7.52 14.23
N GLU A 26 15.22 -8.75 13.77
CA GLU A 26 16.13 -9.69 14.45
C GLU A 26 17.54 -9.11 14.61
N ARG A 27 17.97 -8.29 13.65
CA ARG A 27 19.26 -7.57 13.70
C ARG A 27 19.20 -6.26 14.49
N GLY A 28 18.05 -5.86 15.04
CA GLY A 28 17.87 -4.61 15.77
C GLY A 28 18.02 -3.34 14.91
N CYS A 29 17.79 -3.45 13.59
CA CYS A 29 17.97 -2.36 12.64
C CYS A 29 16.74 -2.12 11.74
N ALA A 30 15.56 -2.57 12.17
CA ALA A 30 14.31 -2.30 11.49
C ALA A 30 13.98 -0.80 11.52
N PRO A 31 13.54 -0.20 10.40
CA PRO A 31 13.12 1.19 10.37
C PRO A 31 11.72 1.36 10.97
N ALA A 32 11.40 2.56 11.44
CA ALA A 32 10.03 2.91 11.85
C ALA A 32 9.11 3.14 10.64
N GLU A 33 9.66 3.74 9.56
CA GLU A 33 8.96 3.98 8.29
C GLU A 33 9.70 3.29 7.14
N LEU A 34 8.96 2.64 6.24
CA LEU A 34 9.48 1.91 5.09
C LEU A 34 8.83 2.40 3.81
N VAL A 35 9.59 3.13 2.99
CA VAL A 35 9.16 3.54 1.65
C VAL A 35 9.36 2.38 0.67
N ALA A 36 8.31 1.99 -0.05
CA ALA A 36 8.34 0.86 -0.97
C ALA A 36 7.60 1.12 -2.29
N ASP A 37 7.94 0.35 -3.32
CA ASP A 37 7.22 0.38 -4.61
C ASP A 37 5.78 -0.09 -4.46
N THR A 38 4.91 0.30 -5.40
CA THR A 38 3.50 -0.11 -5.44
C THR A 38 3.31 -1.62 -5.36
N ALA A 39 4.24 -2.42 -5.92
CA ALA A 39 4.21 -3.88 -5.84
C ALA A 39 4.15 -4.42 -4.39
N TYR A 40 4.68 -3.67 -3.42
CA TYR A 40 4.68 -4.02 -2.01
C TYR A 40 3.50 -3.44 -1.22
N GLY A 41 2.71 -2.54 -1.83
CA GLY A 41 1.66 -1.76 -1.17
C GLY A 41 0.33 -2.49 -0.98
N SER A 42 0.29 -3.83 -1.01
CA SER A 42 -0.94 -4.60 -0.76
C SER A 42 -1.49 -4.34 0.66
N ASP A 43 -2.80 -4.49 0.83
CA ASP A 43 -3.43 -4.33 2.16
C ASP A 43 -2.82 -5.33 3.16
N GLU A 44 -2.63 -6.57 2.74
CA GLU A 44 -2.01 -7.61 3.55
C GLU A 44 -0.62 -7.22 4.06
N ASN A 45 0.25 -6.70 3.18
CA ASN A 45 1.60 -6.28 3.54
C ASN A 45 1.59 -5.13 4.54
N VAL A 46 0.77 -4.10 4.29
CA VAL A 46 0.69 -2.93 5.17
C VAL A 46 0.13 -3.32 6.55
N GLN A 47 -0.92 -4.13 6.59
CA GLN A 47 -1.51 -4.58 7.86
C GLN A 47 -0.54 -5.43 8.68
N GLN A 48 0.18 -6.35 8.04
CA GLN A 48 1.17 -7.18 8.75
C GLN A 48 2.41 -6.38 9.16
N ALA A 49 2.88 -5.43 8.34
CA ALA A 49 3.97 -4.53 8.72
C ALA A 49 3.59 -3.63 9.90
N ALA A 50 2.34 -3.14 9.95
CA ALA A 50 1.83 -2.36 11.08
C ALA A 50 1.78 -3.17 12.38
N GLN A 51 1.45 -4.48 12.33
CA GLN A 51 1.57 -5.38 13.49
C GLN A 51 3.03 -5.52 13.95
N GLU A 52 3.97 -5.39 13.03
CA GLU A 52 5.39 -5.31 13.30
C GLU A 52 5.84 -3.87 13.69
N GLY A 53 4.92 -2.91 13.85
CA GLY A 53 5.26 -1.54 14.24
C GLY A 53 6.04 -0.75 13.17
N ILE A 54 5.91 -1.14 11.90
CA ILE A 54 6.52 -0.46 10.76
C ILE A 54 5.43 0.16 9.91
N ASP A 55 5.52 1.47 9.68
CA ASP A 55 4.65 2.17 8.74
C ASP A 55 5.17 2.01 7.30
N VAL A 56 4.32 1.49 6.40
CA VAL A 56 4.70 1.22 5.01
C VAL A 56 4.12 2.29 4.10
N ILE A 57 5.01 3.12 3.56
CA ILE A 57 4.67 4.21 2.66
C ILE A 57 4.80 3.69 1.22
N SER A 58 3.69 3.19 0.70
CA SER A 58 3.59 2.67 -0.66
C SER A 58 2.20 2.90 -1.25
N PRO A 59 2.10 3.30 -2.53
CA PRO A 59 0.83 3.43 -3.22
C PRO A 59 0.06 2.10 -3.23
N THR A 60 -1.26 2.19 -3.17
CA THR A 60 -2.13 1.02 -3.26
C THR A 60 -2.07 0.38 -4.66
N LEU A 61 -2.22 -0.94 -4.69
CA LEU A 61 -2.24 -1.69 -5.94
C LEU A 61 -3.58 -1.51 -6.66
N GLY A 62 -3.49 -1.06 -7.91
CA GLY A 62 -4.63 -0.93 -8.82
C GLY A 62 -5.29 0.45 -8.76
N LYS A 63 -5.86 0.88 -9.88
CA LYS A 63 -6.66 2.10 -9.95
C LYS A 63 -8.07 1.81 -9.43
N PRO A 64 -8.75 2.80 -8.81
CA PRO A 64 -10.19 2.68 -8.57
C PRO A 64 -10.91 2.47 -9.91
N LYS A 65 -11.94 1.63 -9.91
CA LYS A 65 -12.58 1.17 -11.16
C LYS A 65 -13.37 2.25 -11.91
N SER A 66 -13.72 3.38 -11.27
CA SER A 66 -14.19 4.61 -11.95
C SER A 66 -14.46 5.73 -10.93
N LYS A 67 -13.60 6.75 -10.80
CA LYS A 67 -13.89 8.00 -10.04
C LYS A 67 -14.57 9.06 -10.93
N GLU A 68 -14.36 8.96 -12.25
CA GLU A 68 -14.75 9.99 -13.23
C GLU A 68 -16.23 9.91 -13.64
N GLU A 69 -16.87 8.73 -13.50
CA GLU A 69 -18.26 8.50 -13.94
C GLU A 69 -19.18 8.02 -12.80
N LYS A 70 -18.62 7.60 -11.67
CA LYS A 70 -19.38 7.03 -10.54
C LYS A 70 -18.73 7.40 -9.21
N LEU A 71 -19.54 7.61 -8.19
CA LEU A 71 -19.06 7.72 -6.80
C LEU A 71 -18.46 6.38 -6.36
N ILE A 72 -17.26 6.42 -5.80
CA ILE A 72 -16.56 5.25 -5.24
C ILE A 72 -16.43 5.39 -3.72
N LEU A 73 -16.03 4.30 -3.07
CA LEU A 73 -15.91 4.26 -1.62
C LEU A 73 -14.93 5.32 -1.08
N ASP A 74 -13.98 5.76 -1.92
CA ASP A 74 -13.00 6.81 -1.63
C ASP A 74 -13.67 8.18 -1.39
N ASP A 75 -14.85 8.41 -1.99
CA ASP A 75 -15.57 9.69 -1.88
C ASP A 75 -16.42 9.76 -0.59
N PHE A 76 -16.59 8.64 0.12
CA PHE A 76 -17.47 8.56 1.28
C PHE A 76 -16.73 8.95 2.56
N PRO A 77 -17.24 9.91 3.36
CA PRO A 77 -16.64 10.25 4.64
C PRO A 77 -16.67 9.06 5.59
N VAL A 78 -15.52 8.84 6.25
CA VAL A 78 -15.33 7.75 7.20
C VAL A 78 -14.90 8.31 8.54
N ASP A 79 -15.51 7.83 9.61
CA ASP A 79 -15.06 8.09 10.96
C ASP A 79 -13.71 7.41 11.22
N ARG A 80 -12.74 8.18 11.72
CA ARG A 80 -11.37 7.70 11.93
C ARG A 80 -11.22 6.76 13.13
N GLU A 81 -12.12 6.83 14.11
CA GLU A 81 -12.03 6.02 15.33
C GLU A 81 -12.72 4.67 15.15
N THR A 82 -13.90 4.67 14.55
CA THR A 82 -14.73 3.49 14.34
C THR A 82 -14.45 2.81 13.00
N GLY A 83 -13.82 3.51 12.04
CA GLY A 83 -13.56 3.00 10.70
C GLY A 83 -14.84 2.69 9.96
N ARG A 84 -15.90 3.49 10.16
CA ARG A 84 -17.22 3.30 9.52
C ARG A 84 -17.58 4.53 8.69
N VAL A 85 -18.26 4.28 7.57
CA VAL A 85 -18.81 5.35 6.74
C VAL A 85 -19.84 6.12 7.56
N THR A 86 -19.66 7.43 7.70
CA THR A 86 -20.54 8.31 8.49
C THR A 86 -21.60 8.99 7.65
N GLY A 87 -21.38 9.08 6.36
CA GLY A 87 -22.33 9.68 5.43
C GLY A 87 -21.97 9.42 3.98
N CYS A 88 -22.78 9.95 3.08
CA CYS A 88 -22.52 9.98 1.65
C CYS A 88 -21.89 11.31 1.23
N PRO A 89 -21.36 11.43 0.00
CA PRO A 89 -20.88 12.70 -0.56
C PRO A 89 -21.93 13.83 -0.56
N GLY A 90 -23.22 13.48 -0.57
CA GLY A 90 -24.33 14.43 -0.45
C GLY A 90 -24.61 14.92 0.98
N GLY A 91 -23.85 14.47 1.98
CA GLY A 91 -23.96 14.93 3.38
C GLY A 91 -24.95 14.14 4.25
N GLU A 92 -25.59 13.11 3.71
CA GLU A 92 -26.61 12.33 4.42
C GLU A 92 -26.01 11.15 5.17
N ALA A 93 -26.50 10.88 6.38
CA ALA A 93 -26.07 9.74 7.18
C ALA A 93 -26.81 8.45 6.77
N PRO A 94 -26.16 7.28 6.86
CA PRO A 94 -26.85 6.01 6.62
C PRO A 94 -27.94 5.79 7.66
N CYS A 95 -29.13 5.38 7.21
CA CYS A 95 -30.26 5.07 8.08
C CYS A 95 -30.07 3.74 8.80
N GLU A 96 -29.35 2.82 8.17
CA GLU A 96 -29.07 1.50 8.72
C GLU A 96 -27.67 1.04 8.34
N ILE A 97 -26.96 0.47 9.32
CA ILE A 97 -25.67 -0.19 9.12
C ILE A 97 -25.81 -1.62 9.62
N ARG A 98 -25.66 -2.61 8.72
CA ARG A 98 -25.68 -4.03 9.06
C ARG A 98 -24.30 -4.64 8.87
N GLU A 99 -23.88 -5.44 9.84
CA GLU A 99 -22.69 -6.28 9.74
C GLU A 99 -23.11 -7.70 9.35
N GLY A 100 -22.59 -8.16 8.21
CA GLY A 100 -22.77 -9.50 7.69
C GLY A 100 -21.59 -10.41 7.98
N GLU A 101 -21.61 -11.59 7.36
CA GLU A 101 -20.52 -12.56 7.50
C GLU A 101 -19.18 -12.01 7.03
N LYS A 102 -18.10 -12.46 7.69
CA LYS A 102 -16.70 -12.06 7.39
C LYS A 102 -16.45 -10.55 7.47
N GLY A 103 -17.24 -9.83 8.28
CA GLY A 103 -17.07 -8.40 8.53
C GLY A 103 -17.53 -7.51 7.37
N LYS A 104 -18.28 -8.06 6.40
CA LYS A 104 -18.89 -7.28 5.33
C LYS A 104 -19.90 -6.30 5.93
N LEU A 105 -19.80 -5.03 5.59
CA LEU A 105 -20.71 -3.98 6.04
C LEU A 105 -21.66 -3.62 4.91
N THR A 106 -22.94 -3.53 5.23
CA THR A 106 -23.99 -3.05 4.34
C THR A 106 -24.58 -1.79 4.94
N ILE A 107 -24.47 -0.67 4.23
CA ILE A 107 -25.08 0.61 4.59
C ILE A 107 -26.31 0.84 3.71
N THR A 108 -27.40 1.30 4.31
CA THR A 108 -28.65 1.65 3.63
C THR A 108 -28.95 3.12 3.85
N PHE A 109 -29.36 3.83 2.79
CA PHE A 109 -29.77 5.23 2.85
C PHE A 109 -31.27 5.39 2.59
N ASP A 110 -31.83 6.53 3.00
CA ASP A 110 -33.25 6.82 2.80
C ASP A 110 -33.56 6.98 1.31
N ALA A 111 -34.55 6.24 0.82
CA ALA A 111 -34.95 6.24 -0.59
C ALA A 111 -35.54 7.58 -1.03
N THR A 112 -36.24 8.29 -0.15
CA THR A 112 -36.86 9.59 -0.43
C THR A 112 -35.77 10.64 -0.62
N ILE A 113 -34.76 10.63 0.26
CA ILE A 113 -33.62 11.53 0.19
C ILE A 113 -32.77 11.23 -1.05
N CYS A 114 -32.49 9.95 -1.31
CA CYS A 114 -31.72 9.55 -2.49
C CYS A 114 -32.43 9.87 -3.81
N ALA A 115 -33.76 9.80 -3.86
CA ALA A 115 -34.53 10.12 -5.07
C ALA A 115 -34.39 11.59 -5.49
N GLY A 116 -34.23 12.50 -4.54
CA GLY A 116 -34.02 13.93 -4.76
C GLY A 116 -32.56 14.38 -4.82
N CYS A 117 -31.60 13.45 -4.73
CA CYS A 117 -30.18 13.78 -4.65
C CYS A 117 -29.58 14.14 -6.01
N ASP A 118 -28.82 15.24 -6.08
CA ASP A 118 -28.13 15.71 -7.29
C ASP A 118 -27.10 14.70 -7.83
N HIS A 119 -26.61 13.82 -6.97
CA HIS A 119 -25.62 12.80 -7.33
C HIS A 119 -26.24 11.52 -7.90
N ARG A 120 -27.58 11.41 -7.98
CA ARG A 120 -28.29 10.15 -8.26
C ARG A 120 -27.83 9.43 -9.52
N GLU A 121 -27.56 10.15 -10.60
CA GLU A 121 -27.19 9.56 -11.90
C GLU A 121 -25.86 8.80 -11.89
N TYR A 122 -24.98 9.12 -10.93
CA TYR A 122 -23.65 8.52 -10.80
C TYR A 122 -23.40 7.94 -9.39
N CYS A 123 -24.41 7.93 -8.52
CA CYS A 123 -24.32 7.37 -7.18
C CYS A 123 -24.59 5.86 -7.19
N CYS A 124 -23.65 5.07 -6.69
CA CYS A 124 -23.84 3.61 -6.55
C CYS A 124 -25.07 3.24 -5.71
N VAL A 125 -25.36 4.04 -4.67
CA VAL A 125 -26.54 3.85 -3.79
C VAL A 125 -27.82 4.31 -4.48
N GLY A 126 -27.81 5.46 -5.15
CA GLY A 126 -29.00 6.01 -5.81
C GLY A 126 -29.47 5.23 -7.04
N LEU A 127 -28.58 4.43 -7.63
CA LEU A 127 -28.86 3.49 -8.72
C LEU A 127 -29.27 2.09 -8.23
N ASP A 128 -29.00 1.78 -6.97
CA ASP A 128 -29.38 0.50 -6.36
C ASP A 128 -30.87 0.51 -5.98
N ALA A 129 -31.58 -0.57 -6.28
CA ALA A 129 -33.02 -0.66 -6.03
C ALA A 129 -33.37 -0.58 -4.53
N ASP A 130 -32.49 -1.11 -3.68
CA ASP A 130 -32.64 -1.13 -2.22
C ASP A 130 -31.94 0.05 -1.53
N HIS A 131 -31.30 0.95 -2.30
CA HIS A 131 -30.48 2.06 -1.78
C HIS A 131 -29.40 1.59 -0.81
N ARG A 132 -28.74 0.48 -1.16
CA ARG A 132 -27.69 -0.14 -0.33
C ARG A 132 -26.33 -0.06 -0.99
N TRP A 133 -25.30 -0.02 -0.13
CA TRP A 133 -23.93 -0.28 -0.54
C TRP A 133 -23.27 -1.24 0.43
N GLU A 134 -22.72 -2.30 -0.14
CA GLU A 134 -21.90 -3.26 0.57
C GLU A 134 -20.39 -3.06 0.33
N TYR A 135 -19.61 -3.07 1.41
CA TYR A 135 -18.16 -3.03 1.33
C TYR A 135 -17.53 -3.89 2.43
N THR A 136 -16.28 -4.27 2.21
CA THR A 136 -15.47 -5.00 3.19
C THR A 136 -14.51 -4.04 3.92
N PRO A 137 -14.03 -4.39 5.11
CA PRO A 137 -13.04 -3.57 5.83
C PRO A 137 -11.76 -3.37 5.01
N LYS A 138 -11.36 -4.38 4.22
CA LYS A 138 -10.25 -4.28 3.27
C LYS A 138 -10.49 -3.22 2.19
N GLN A 139 -11.69 -3.21 1.58
CA GLN A 139 -12.03 -2.19 0.57
C GLN A 139 -12.02 -0.78 1.17
N LEU A 140 -12.51 -0.63 2.40
CA LEU A 140 -12.51 0.65 3.11
C LEU A 140 -11.09 1.14 3.41
N ARG A 141 -10.21 0.28 3.95
CA ARG A 141 -8.80 0.65 4.19
C ARG A 141 -8.08 1.05 2.92
N LEU A 142 -8.32 0.33 1.82
CA LEU A 142 -7.74 0.68 0.53
C LEU A 142 -8.28 2.01 0.00
N ALA A 143 -9.56 2.31 0.21
CA ALA A 143 -10.16 3.60 -0.16
C ALA A 143 -9.54 4.75 0.64
N GLN A 144 -9.45 4.61 1.96
CA GLN A 144 -8.80 5.59 2.83
C GLN A 144 -7.34 5.82 2.45
N ARG A 145 -6.60 4.77 2.11
CA ARG A 145 -5.21 4.89 1.64
C ARG A 145 -5.11 5.64 0.32
N ARG A 146 -6.00 5.40 -0.65
CA ARG A 146 -6.02 6.17 -1.90
C ARG A 146 -6.26 7.66 -1.67
N VAL A 147 -7.18 8.00 -0.77
CA VAL A 147 -7.41 9.40 -0.37
C VAL A 147 -6.15 9.98 0.29
N ALA A 148 -5.49 9.23 1.17
CA ALA A 148 -4.24 9.66 1.81
C ALA A 148 -3.08 9.80 0.81
N GLU A 149 -3.03 8.99 -0.26
CA GLU A 149 -2.03 9.07 -1.33
C GLU A 149 -2.10 10.40 -2.10
N GLU A 150 -3.29 11.00 -2.20
CA GLU A 150 -3.49 12.32 -2.83
C GLU A 150 -3.01 13.47 -1.92
N SER A 151 -2.65 13.21 -0.67
CA SER A 151 -2.18 14.25 0.26
C SER A 151 -0.74 14.71 0.00
N ASP A 152 -0.46 15.97 0.30
CA ASP A 152 0.89 16.54 0.23
C ASP A 152 1.88 15.82 1.16
N GLU A 153 1.42 15.39 2.34
CA GLU A 153 2.24 14.65 3.30
C GLU A 153 2.71 13.32 2.72
N PHE A 154 1.80 12.55 2.11
CA PHE A 154 2.17 11.30 1.46
C PHE A 154 3.12 11.56 0.30
N CYS A 155 2.84 12.55 -0.54
CA CYS A 155 3.68 12.91 -1.67
C CYS A 155 5.10 13.28 -1.24
N GLU A 156 5.25 14.04 -0.15
CA GLU A 156 6.54 14.44 0.38
C GLU A 156 7.34 13.25 0.91
N LYS A 157 6.72 12.38 1.71
CA LYS A 157 7.38 11.16 2.19
C LYS A 157 7.76 10.23 1.03
N TYR A 158 6.86 10.05 0.06
CA TYR A 158 7.08 9.15 -1.07
C TYR A 158 8.15 9.63 -2.06
N ARG A 159 8.49 10.93 -2.11
CA ARG A 159 9.62 11.45 -2.92
C ARG A 159 10.94 10.75 -2.61
N GLN A 160 11.14 10.27 -1.38
CA GLN A 160 12.36 9.55 -0.99
C GLN A 160 12.58 8.24 -1.78
N ARG A 161 11.52 7.69 -2.39
CA ARG A 161 11.56 6.48 -3.22
C ARG A 161 12.57 6.58 -4.36
N SER A 162 12.77 7.75 -4.95
CA SER A 162 13.76 7.93 -6.03
C SER A 162 15.20 7.61 -5.56
N GLY A 163 15.47 7.74 -4.26
CA GLY A 163 16.73 7.33 -3.66
C GLY A 163 17.02 5.84 -3.80
N ILE A 164 15.98 4.99 -3.75
CA ILE A 164 16.11 3.52 -3.88
C ILE A 164 16.61 3.16 -5.28
N GLU A 165 16.01 3.74 -6.32
CA GLU A 165 16.43 3.52 -7.72
C GLU A 165 17.87 3.99 -7.96
N ALA A 166 18.24 5.13 -7.37
CA ALA A 166 19.61 5.65 -7.46
C ALA A 166 20.63 4.70 -6.82
N VAL A 167 20.31 4.09 -5.66
CA VAL A 167 21.17 3.09 -5.01
C VAL A 167 21.30 1.83 -5.89
N ASN A 168 20.20 1.32 -6.43
CA ASN A 168 20.21 0.16 -7.32
C ASN A 168 21.03 0.42 -8.60
N ALA A 169 20.89 1.60 -9.19
CA ALA A 169 21.69 2.02 -10.35
C ALA A 169 23.19 2.11 -10.01
N LYS A 170 23.53 2.69 -8.86
CA LYS A 170 24.93 2.78 -8.36
C LYS A 170 25.52 1.39 -8.11
N LEU A 171 24.78 0.48 -7.49
CA LEU A 171 25.21 -0.91 -7.28
C LEU A 171 25.46 -1.64 -8.61
N LYS A 172 24.58 -1.46 -9.61
CA LYS A 172 24.78 -2.02 -10.96
C LYS A 172 26.03 -1.46 -11.63
N ARG A 173 26.26 -0.14 -11.56
CA ARG A 173 27.35 0.56 -12.26
C ARG A 173 28.71 0.39 -11.58
N VAL A 174 28.77 0.61 -10.26
CA VAL A 174 29.99 0.60 -9.44
C VAL A 174 30.34 -0.83 -9.04
N MET A 175 29.40 -1.54 -8.42
CA MET A 175 29.65 -2.91 -7.95
C MET A 175 29.46 -3.97 -9.04
N LYS A 176 29.10 -3.60 -10.28
CA LYS A 176 28.92 -4.50 -11.42
C LYS A 176 27.86 -5.60 -11.16
N LEU A 177 26.79 -5.28 -10.43
CA LEU A 177 25.69 -6.23 -10.19
C LEU A 177 24.86 -6.54 -11.44
N GLY A 178 24.90 -5.71 -12.48
CA GLY A 178 24.12 -5.93 -13.71
C GLY A 178 24.54 -7.18 -14.52
N ARG A 179 25.78 -7.67 -14.35
CA ARG A 179 26.24 -8.91 -14.99
C ARG A 179 27.32 -9.58 -14.14
N LEU A 180 26.95 -10.67 -13.48
CA LEU A 180 27.87 -11.45 -12.65
C LEU A 180 28.66 -12.47 -13.49
N ARG A 181 29.92 -12.69 -13.10
CA ARG A 181 30.81 -13.68 -13.75
C ARG A 181 30.61 -15.11 -13.25
N VAL A 182 29.81 -15.27 -12.19
CA VAL A 182 29.51 -16.57 -11.57
C VAL A 182 28.12 -17.04 -12.01
N ARG A 183 27.93 -18.36 -12.05
CA ARG A 183 26.64 -19.02 -12.26
C ARG A 183 26.32 -19.93 -11.07
N GLY A 184 25.03 -20.20 -10.87
CA GLY A 184 24.53 -21.02 -9.76
C GLY A 184 24.17 -20.19 -8.53
N ARG A 185 22.99 -20.47 -7.94
CA ARG A 185 22.35 -19.62 -6.91
C ARG A 185 23.25 -19.35 -5.71
N ALA A 186 23.94 -20.37 -5.18
CA ALA A 186 24.82 -20.21 -4.03
C ALA A 186 25.98 -19.23 -4.30
N ARG A 187 26.64 -19.37 -5.46
CA ARG A 187 27.76 -18.50 -5.86
C ARG A 187 27.28 -17.07 -6.16
N VAL A 188 26.12 -16.94 -6.79
CA VAL A 188 25.48 -15.64 -7.06
C VAL A 188 25.17 -14.93 -5.74
N ARG A 189 24.46 -15.59 -4.82
CA ARG A 189 24.10 -15.04 -3.50
C ARG A 189 25.34 -14.57 -2.73
N TYR A 190 26.37 -15.43 -2.65
CA TYR A 190 27.63 -15.06 -2.00
C TYR A 190 28.28 -13.82 -2.64
N THR A 191 28.33 -13.77 -3.97
CA THR A 191 28.92 -12.65 -4.71
C THR A 191 28.14 -11.35 -4.52
N VAL A 192 26.80 -11.41 -4.51
CA VAL A 192 25.93 -10.26 -4.26
C VAL A 192 26.17 -9.73 -2.85
N ASN A 193 26.16 -10.58 -1.83
CA ASN A 193 26.35 -10.16 -0.44
C ASN A 193 27.70 -9.47 -0.23
N LEU A 194 28.79 -10.02 -0.79
CA LEU A 194 30.11 -9.38 -0.72
C LEU A 194 30.14 -8.01 -1.42
N LYS A 195 29.45 -7.88 -2.56
CA LYS A 195 29.36 -6.61 -3.29
C LYS A 195 28.51 -5.58 -2.55
N VAL A 196 27.42 -6.00 -1.91
CA VAL A 196 26.60 -5.11 -1.06
C VAL A 196 27.38 -4.66 0.17
N LEU A 197 28.12 -5.57 0.81
CA LEU A 197 29.02 -5.23 1.91
C LEU A 197 30.08 -4.22 1.48
N GLY A 198 30.74 -4.45 0.35
CA GLY A 198 31.71 -3.51 -0.21
C GLY A 198 31.10 -2.13 -0.50
N TRP A 199 29.85 -2.09 -0.97
CA TRP A 199 29.12 -0.83 -1.14
C TRP A 199 28.90 -0.11 0.19
N ASN A 200 28.48 -0.82 1.23
CA ASN A 200 28.30 -0.25 2.56
C ASN A 200 29.61 0.34 3.11
N ILE A 201 30.74 -0.35 2.93
CA ILE A 201 32.07 0.16 3.32
C ILE A 201 32.41 1.45 2.56
N LEU A 202 32.20 1.47 1.23
CA LEU A 202 32.43 2.68 0.42
C LEU A 202 31.58 3.86 0.86
N GLN A 203 30.35 3.61 1.30
CA GLN A 203 29.47 4.66 1.80
C GLN A 203 29.88 5.14 3.20
N ALA A 204 30.33 4.24 4.08
CA ALA A 204 30.83 4.61 5.41
C ALA A 204 32.07 5.51 5.34
N VAL A 205 32.92 5.33 4.32
CA VAL A 205 34.10 6.21 4.10
C VAL A 205 33.73 7.59 3.54
N ARG A 206 32.54 7.72 2.93
CA ARG A 206 32.06 8.98 2.34
C ARG A 206 31.21 9.82 3.29
N ALA A 207 30.73 9.22 4.38
CA ALA A 207 29.92 9.86 5.41
C ALA A 207 30.82 10.56 6.43
#